data_AF-A0AAU4VHA0-F1
#
_entry.id   AF-A0AAU4VHA0-F1
#
_cell.length_a   1.000
_cell.length_b   1.000
_cell.length_c   1.000
_cell.angle_alpha   90.00
_cell.angle_beta   90.00
_cell.angle_gamma   90.00
#
_symmetry.space_group_name_H-M   'P 1'
#
loop_
_entity.id
_entity.type
_entity.pdbx_description
1 polymer ?
#
loop_
_entity_poly.entity_id
_entity_poly.type
_entity_poly.pdbx_seq_one_letter_code
_entity_poly.pdbx_strand_id
1 'polypeptide(L)'
;MTIHRPGRPQDLPAAELLWARWALVAVFEATTAAEGRGVHRTGHWIDAGALRLDDAGCTWWALARMGRGRFVLYGEDESSGVKWHEPRVDVLAQGPDWLPYETLRELVGSWELGCVYWYENGAWARAPYPEDLSDDGLDCGMHRFAERGEVLDLLAGHGRAAQELLDAAEEYRLAPRELDSLVAAAGAAGDEDRDEPWDLPAMHRALDLAGLSAESVPAA
;
A
#
# COMPACT_ATOMS: atom_id res chain seq x y z
N MET A 1 -14.43 5.18 8.00
CA MET A 1 -15.25 4.42 7.03
C MET A 1 -14.87 2.96 7.16
N THR A 2 -15.63 2.19 7.94
CA THR A 2 -15.28 0.79 8.21
C THR A 2 -15.36 -0.06 6.94
N ILE A 3 -14.29 -0.80 6.63
CA ILE A 3 -14.25 -1.78 5.55
C ILE A 3 -15.21 -2.93 5.90
N HIS A 4 -15.99 -3.43 4.93
CA HIS A 4 -16.89 -4.55 5.15
C HIS A 4 -16.12 -5.86 5.32
N ARG A 5 -16.77 -6.86 5.91
CA ARG A 5 -16.25 -8.23 6.00
C ARG A 5 -17.28 -9.19 5.40
N PRO A 6 -16.98 -9.83 4.26
CA PRO A 6 -15.81 -9.60 3.41
C PRO A 6 -15.83 -8.20 2.77
N GLY A 7 -14.66 -7.71 2.38
CA GLY A 7 -14.48 -6.40 1.76
C GLY A 7 -15.33 -6.21 0.51
N ARG A 8 -15.68 -4.96 0.22
CA ARG A 8 -16.39 -4.55 -1.01
C ARG A 8 -15.52 -3.59 -1.81
N PRO A 9 -15.63 -3.59 -3.15
CA PRO A 9 -14.88 -2.64 -3.97
C PRO A 9 -15.07 -1.17 -3.58
N GLN A 10 -16.24 -0.80 -3.05
CA GLN A 10 -16.56 0.56 -2.63
C GLN A 10 -15.93 0.97 -1.28
N ASP A 11 -15.33 0.02 -0.57
CA ASP A 11 -14.66 0.29 0.70
C ASP A 11 -13.29 0.95 0.51
N LEU A 12 -12.72 0.79 -0.69
CA LEU A 12 -11.45 1.38 -1.06
C LEU A 12 -11.67 2.73 -1.75
N PRO A 13 -10.83 3.75 -1.46
CA PRO A 13 -10.82 4.98 -2.24
C PRO A 13 -10.31 4.71 -3.67
N ALA A 14 -10.32 5.71 -4.54
CA ALA A 14 -9.67 5.60 -5.86
C ALA A 14 -8.24 5.06 -5.72
N ALA A 15 -7.79 4.21 -6.66
CA ALA A 15 -6.52 3.51 -6.52
C ALA A 15 -5.31 4.44 -6.46
N GLU A 16 -5.38 5.56 -7.18
CA GLU A 16 -4.36 6.61 -7.14
C GLU A 16 -4.28 7.26 -5.75
N LEU A 17 -5.41 7.41 -5.06
CA LEU A 17 -5.45 7.97 -3.71
C LEU A 17 -4.92 6.96 -2.68
N LEU A 18 -5.33 5.69 -2.80
CA LEU A 18 -4.80 4.61 -1.96
C LEU A 18 -3.27 4.49 -2.12
N TRP A 19 -2.81 4.52 -3.37
CA TRP A 19 -1.38 4.51 -3.72
C TRP A 19 -0.64 5.67 -3.07
N ALA A 20 -1.12 6.90 -3.22
CA ALA A 20 -0.45 8.09 -2.70
C ALA A 20 -0.28 8.04 -1.17
N ARG A 21 -1.33 7.62 -0.46
CA ARG A 21 -1.34 7.48 1.00
C ARG A 21 -0.34 6.45 1.49
N TRP A 22 -0.41 5.24 0.93
CA TRP A 22 0.49 4.16 1.32
C TRP A 22 1.94 4.45 0.91
N ALA A 23 2.15 5.02 -0.27
CA ALA A 23 3.48 5.42 -0.72
C ALA A 23 4.13 6.44 0.21
N LEU A 24 3.39 7.41 0.75
CA LEU A 24 3.95 8.37 1.70
C LEU A 24 4.45 7.68 2.98
N VAL A 25 3.71 6.70 3.50
CA VAL A 25 4.14 5.89 4.64
C VAL A 25 5.42 5.11 4.30
N ALA A 26 5.45 4.45 3.14
CA ALA A 26 6.62 3.73 2.65
C ALA A 26 7.85 4.64 2.45
N VAL A 27 7.66 5.90 2.04
CA VAL A 27 8.73 6.90 1.93
C VAL A 27 9.34 7.19 3.29
N PHE A 28 8.54 7.39 4.34
CA PHE A 28 9.08 7.70 5.66
C PHE A 28 9.74 6.54 6.39
N GLU A 29 9.36 5.31 6.04
CA GLU A 29 9.97 4.08 6.54
C GLU A 29 11.17 3.61 5.69
N ALA A 30 11.48 4.31 4.59
CA ALA A 30 12.58 3.93 3.71
C ALA A 30 13.93 4.11 4.40
N THR A 31 14.73 3.03 4.44
CA THR A 31 16.12 3.06 4.87
C THR A 31 16.99 2.25 3.91
N THR A 32 18.22 2.71 3.68
CA THR A 32 19.21 2.04 2.84
C THR A 32 19.55 0.66 3.41
N ALA A 33 19.53 0.52 4.74
CA ALA A 33 19.75 -0.76 5.41
C ALA A 33 18.64 -1.78 5.10
N ALA A 34 17.37 -1.36 5.05
CA ALA A 34 16.25 -2.23 4.73
C ALA A 34 16.23 -2.61 3.24
N GLU A 35 16.55 -1.67 2.34
CA GLU A 35 16.66 -1.94 0.89
C GLU A 35 17.69 -3.05 0.58
N GLY A 36 18.78 -3.12 1.35
CA GLY A 36 19.80 -4.17 1.20
C GLY A 36 19.35 -5.58 1.59
N ARG A 37 18.20 -5.75 2.25
CA ARG A 37 17.67 -7.05 2.68
C ARG A 37 16.86 -7.77 1.60
N GLY A 38 16.54 -7.10 0.49
CA GLY A 38 15.71 -7.67 -0.57
C GLY A 38 14.28 -7.94 -0.10
N VAL A 39 13.78 -9.15 -0.38
CA VAL A 39 12.37 -9.52 -0.17
C VAL A 39 12.00 -9.90 1.28
N HIS A 40 12.97 -10.06 2.18
CA HIS A 40 12.72 -10.38 3.59
C HIS A 40 12.68 -9.09 4.43
N ARG A 41 11.70 -8.24 4.14
CA ARG A 41 11.49 -6.95 4.80
C ARG A 41 10.16 -6.95 5.55
N THR A 42 10.12 -6.19 6.63
CA THR A 42 8.92 -5.93 7.45
C THR A 42 8.63 -4.43 7.41
N GLY A 43 7.38 -4.05 7.65
CA GLY A 43 6.90 -2.66 7.55
C GLY A 43 6.36 -2.34 6.17
N HIS A 44 6.51 -1.09 5.73
CA HIS A 44 6.00 -0.59 4.46
C HIS A 44 7.14 -0.19 3.54
N TRP A 45 7.05 -0.60 2.27
CA TRP A 45 8.07 -0.23 1.30
C TRP A 45 7.54 -0.22 -0.12
N ILE A 46 8.37 0.28 -1.03
CA ILE A 46 8.13 0.21 -2.47
C ILE A 46 9.31 -0.49 -3.14
N ASP A 47 9.02 -1.50 -3.95
CA ASP A 47 9.98 -2.16 -4.83
C ASP A 47 9.34 -2.53 -6.15
N ALA A 48 10.12 -2.57 -7.23
CA ALA A 48 9.69 -3.09 -8.53
C ALA A 48 8.31 -2.59 -9.04
N GLY A 49 7.91 -1.36 -8.69
CA GLY A 49 6.62 -0.77 -9.08
C GLY A 49 5.41 -1.20 -8.24
N ALA A 50 5.63 -1.81 -7.08
CA ALA A 50 4.59 -2.21 -6.14
C ALA A 50 4.90 -1.72 -4.72
N LEU A 51 3.86 -1.23 -4.05
CA LEU A 51 3.86 -1.00 -2.61
C LEU A 51 3.65 -2.33 -1.89
N ARG A 52 4.36 -2.49 -0.78
CA ARG A 52 4.43 -3.69 0.03
C ARG A 52 4.20 -3.36 1.50
N LEU A 53 3.54 -4.29 2.17
CA LEU A 53 3.31 -4.30 3.61
C LEU A 53 3.53 -5.74 4.06
N ASP A 54 4.33 -5.93 5.09
CA ASP A 54 4.50 -7.20 5.77
C ASP A 54 4.64 -6.91 7.27
N ASP A 55 3.75 -7.46 8.08
CA ASP A 55 3.72 -7.24 9.53
C ASP A 55 4.62 -8.20 10.32
N ALA A 56 5.42 -9.02 9.62
CA ALA A 56 6.24 -10.11 10.16
C ALA A 56 5.44 -11.21 10.87
N GLY A 57 4.11 -11.17 10.75
CA GLY A 57 3.18 -12.09 11.37
C GLY A 57 2.42 -12.84 10.29
N CYS A 58 1.16 -12.48 10.14
CA CYS A 58 0.25 -13.17 9.24
C CYS A 58 -0.41 -12.26 8.21
N THR A 59 -0.05 -10.96 8.19
CA THR A 59 -0.59 -9.99 7.25
C THR A 59 0.48 -9.56 6.26
N TRP A 60 0.16 -9.68 4.98
CA TRP A 60 0.95 -9.05 3.94
C TRP A 60 0.08 -8.52 2.80
N TRP A 61 0.51 -7.41 2.20
CA TRP A 61 -0.20 -6.77 1.10
C TRP A 61 0.73 -6.28 0.01
N ALA A 62 0.20 -6.26 -1.21
CA ALA A 62 0.81 -5.71 -2.39
C ALA A 62 -0.18 -4.85 -3.16
N LEU A 63 0.19 -3.59 -3.46
CA LEU A 63 -0.51 -2.75 -4.43
C LEU A 63 0.44 -2.43 -5.57
N ALA A 64 0.13 -2.90 -6.77
CA ALA A 64 0.97 -2.73 -7.96
C ALA A 64 0.29 -1.86 -9.02
N ARG A 65 1.08 -0.99 -9.65
CA ARG A 65 0.68 -0.25 -10.85
C ARG A 65 0.87 -1.13 -12.08
N MET A 66 -0.21 -1.32 -12.84
CA MET A 66 -0.20 -2.09 -14.10
C MET A 66 -0.16 -1.19 -15.35
N GLY A 67 0.02 0.13 -15.15
CA GLY A 67 0.01 1.15 -16.20
C GLY A 67 -1.40 1.51 -16.68
N ARG A 68 -1.53 2.63 -17.40
CA ARG A 68 -2.81 3.10 -17.99
C ARG A 68 -3.96 3.26 -16.97
N GLY A 69 -3.64 3.71 -15.76
CA GLY A 69 -4.63 3.86 -14.68
C GLY A 69 -5.14 2.53 -14.10
N ARG A 70 -4.38 1.44 -14.29
CA ARG A 70 -4.71 0.11 -13.74
C ARG A 70 -3.89 -0.19 -12.51
N PHE A 71 -4.55 -0.75 -11.51
CA PHE A 71 -3.91 -1.18 -10.27
C PHE A 71 -4.43 -2.56 -9.87
N VAL A 72 -3.60 -3.32 -9.17
CA VAL A 72 -4.02 -4.56 -8.50
C VAL A 72 -3.58 -4.50 -7.04
N LEU A 73 -4.54 -4.70 -6.14
CA LEU A 73 -4.32 -4.90 -4.71
C LEU A 73 -4.55 -6.38 -4.42
N TYR A 74 -3.58 -7.02 -3.77
CA TYR A 74 -3.69 -8.42 -3.38
C TYR A 74 -2.86 -8.70 -2.14
N GLY A 75 -3.24 -9.73 -1.40
CA GLY A 75 -2.57 -10.06 -0.15
C GLY A 75 -3.34 -11.08 0.65
N GLU A 76 -2.90 -11.28 1.88
CA GLU A 76 -3.51 -12.22 2.81
C GLU A 76 -3.39 -11.73 4.24
N ASP A 77 -4.36 -12.17 5.04
CA ASP A 77 -4.36 -12.06 6.49
C ASP A 77 -4.87 -13.37 7.12
N GLU A 78 -4.49 -13.69 8.35
CA GLU A 78 -4.95 -14.91 9.03
C GLU A 78 -6.46 -14.96 9.25
N SER A 79 -7.13 -13.81 9.38
CA SER A 79 -8.60 -13.75 9.54
C SER A 79 -9.36 -14.12 8.26
N SER A 80 -8.68 -14.15 7.10
CA SER A 80 -9.28 -14.51 5.82
C SER A 80 -9.85 -15.93 5.84
N GLY A 81 -11.15 -16.03 5.58
CA GLY A 81 -11.85 -17.32 5.44
C GLY A 81 -11.63 -17.98 4.08
N VAL A 82 -11.04 -17.26 3.12
CA VAL A 82 -11.00 -17.63 1.69
C VAL A 82 -10.27 -18.95 1.48
N LYS A 83 -9.09 -19.10 2.09
CA LYS A 83 -8.27 -20.32 1.96
C LYS A 83 -8.89 -21.55 2.64
N TRP A 84 -9.85 -21.37 3.53
CA TRP A 84 -10.48 -22.49 4.25
C TRP A 84 -11.92 -22.78 3.78
N HIS A 85 -12.46 -21.95 2.88
CA HIS A 85 -13.83 -22.04 2.42
C HIS A 85 -14.05 -23.28 1.52
N GLU A 86 -15.20 -23.95 1.70
CA GLU A 86 -15.65 -25.07 0.86
C GLU A 86 -17.09 -24.78 0.37
N PRO A 87 -17.35 -24.71 -0.95
CA PRO A 87 -16.42 -24.92 -2.06
C PRO A 87 -15.33 -23.84 -2.14
N ARG A 88 -14.15 -24.20 -2.66
CA ARG A 88 -13.03 -23.25 -2.81
C ARG A 88 -13.48 -21.99 -3.54
N VAL A 89 -13.13 -20.83 -2.98
CA VAL A 89 -13.37 -19.53 -3.61
C VAL A 89 -12.34 -19.30 -4.72
N ASP A 90 -12.82 -19.07 -5.94
CA ASP A 90 -11.96 -18.62 -7.04
C ASP A 90 -11.81 -17.10 -6.99
N VAL A 91 -10.80 -16.63 -6.25
CA VAL A 91 -10.49 -15.18 -6.11
C VAL A 91 -10.02 -14.51 -7.40
N LEU A 92 -9.76 -15.28 -8.46
CA LEU A 92 -9.35 -14.78 -9.77
C LEU A 92 -10.49 -14.82 -10.80
N ALA A 93 -11.67 -15.29 -10.41
CA ALA A 93 -12.83 -15.36 -11.29
C ALA A 93 -13.19 -13.96 -11.82
N GLN A 94 -13.43 -13.87 -13.13
CA GLN A 94 -13.77 -12.63 -13.83
C GLN A 94 -12.67 -11.55 -13.85
N GLY A 95 -11.45 -11.90 -13.43
CA GLY A 95 -10.31 -11.01 -13.52
C GLY A 95 -10.01 -10.62 -14.97
N PRO A 96 -9.54 -9.39 -15.23
CA PRO A 96 -9.12 -8.97 -16.56
C PRO A 96 -7.82 -9.68 -16.99
N ASP A 97 -7.54 -9.68 -18.29
CA ASP A 97 -6.39 -10.38 -18.90
C ASP A 97 -5.02 -9.82 -18.49
N TRP A 98 -4.98 -8.56 -18.07
CA TRP A 98 -3.76 -7.86 -17.67
C TRP A 98 -3.29 -8.16 -16.25
N LEU A 99 -4.05 -8.91 -15.45
CA LEU A 99 -3.62 -9.29 -14.11
C LEU A 99 -2.33 -10.13 -14.14
N PRO A 100 -1.48 -10.05 -13.09
CA PRO A 100 -0.27 -10.86 -12.97
C PRO A 100 -0.60 -12.31 -12.60
N TYR A 101 -1.28 -13.03 -13.49
CA TYR A 101 -1.83 -14.37 -13.23
C TYR A 101 -0.81 -15.41 -12.81
N GLU A 102 0.43 -15.33 -13.30
CA GLU A 102 1.49 -16.27 -12.90
C GLU A 102 1.73 -16.17 -11.39
N THR A 103 2.03 -14.97 -10.89
CA THR A 103 2.19 -14.67 -9.47
C THR A 103 0.94 -14.98 -8.67
N LEU A 104 -0.24 -14.53 -9.13
CA LEU A 104 -1.48 -14.73 -8.38
C LEU A 104 -1.85 -16.21 -8.26
N ARG A 105 -1.63 -17.03 -9.30
CA ARG A 105 -1.91 -18.47 -9.24
C ARG A 105 -0.92 -19.21 -8.34
N GLU A 106 0.33 -18.78 -8.30
CA GLU A 106 1.32 -19.32 -7.36
C GLU A 106 0.84 -19.10 -5.91
N LEU A 107 0.44 -17.87 -5.57
CA LEU A 107 -0.08 -17.51 -4.24
C LEU A 107 -1.37 -18.25 -3.87
N VAL A 108 -2.29 -18.44 -4.83
CA VAL A 108 -3.46 -19.30 -4.62
C VAL A 108 -3.04 -20.75 -4.35
N GLY A 109 -2.04 -21.25 -5.09
CA GLY A 109 -1.51 -22.61 -4.93
C GLY A 109 -0.81 -22.86 -3.60
N SER A 110 -0.20 -21.83 -3.02
CA SER A 110 0.49 -21.87 -1.71
C SER A 110 -0.40 -21.47 -0.53
N TRP A 111 -1.67 -21.11 -0.75
CA TRP A 111 -2.62 -20.64 0.27
C TRP A 111 -2.23 -19.30 0.92
N GLU A 112 -1.55 -18.46 0.16
CA GLU A 112 -1.04 -17.16 0.60
C GLU A 112 -1.88 -16.01 0.03
N LEU A 113 -3.13 -16.27 -0.38
CA LEU A 113 -3.98 -15.25 -1.02
C LEU A 113 -5.40 -15.26 -0.46
N GLY A 114 -5.77 -14.16 0.19
CA GLY A 114 -7.12 -13.92 0.71
C GLY A 114 -8.00 -13.18 -0.27
N CYS A 115 -7.49 -12.11 -0.86
CA CYS A 115 -8.26 -11.37 -1.84
C CYS A 115 -7.41 -10.76 -2.95
N VAL A 116 -8.10 -10.48 -4.06
CA VAL A 116 -7.56 -9.75 -5.22
C VAL A 116 -8.59 -8.74 -5.65
N TYR A 117 -8.20 -7.47 -5.60
CA TYR A 117 -8.96 -6.34 -6.09
C TYR A 117 -8.22 -5.73 -7.27
N TRP A 118 -8.94 -5.39 -8.33
CA TRP A 118 -8.39 -4.76 -9.52
C TRP A 118 -9.12 -3.46 -9.83
N TYR A 119 -8.36 -2.43 -10.16
CA TYR A 119 -8.86 -1.11 -10.50
C TYR A 119 -8.67 -0.86 -11.98
N GLU A 120 -9.73 -0.46 -12.67
CA GLU A 120 -9.68 0.07 -14.03
C GLU A 120 -10.89 0.98 -14.24
N ASN A 121 -10.74 2.01 -15.08
CA ASN A 121 -11.84 2.92 -15.45
C ASN A 121 -12.54 3.59 -14.25
N GLY A 122 -11.78 3.93 -13.21
CA GLY A 122 -12.33 4.70 -12.08
C GLY A 122 -12.94 3.85 -10.96
N ALA A 123 -12.96 2.52 -11.08
CA ALA A 123 -13.62 1.66 -10.12
C ALA A 123 -12.79 0.42 -9.77
N TRP A 124 -12.86 0.02 -8.50
CA TRP A 124 -12.42 -1.30 -8.05
C TRP A 124 -13.44 -2.37 -8.44
N ALA A 125 -12.94 -3.57 -8.68
CA ALA A 125 -13.69 -4.79 -8.80
C ALA A 125 -12.91 -5.94 -8.15
N ARG A 126 -13.61 -7.03 -7.84
CA ARG A 126 -13.04 -8.28 -7.35
C ARG A 126 -13.90 -9.45 -7.81
N ALA A 127 -13.39 -10.67 -7.64
CA ALA A 127 -14.18 -11.86 -7.88
C ALA A 127 -15.45 -11.87 -7.00
N PRO A 128 -16.57 -12.44 -7.49
CA PRO A 128 -17.75 -12.65 -6.66
C PRO A 128 -17.42 -13.62 -5.53
N TYR A 129 -17.83 -13.30 -4.31
CA TYR A 129 -17.68 -14.19 -3.16
C TYR A 129 -19.00 -14.90 -2.84
N PRO A 130 -18.94 -16.12 -2.28
CA PRO A 130 -20.09 -16.77 -1.69
C PRO A 130 -20.75 -15.89 -0.61
N GLU A 131 -22.07 -16.01 -0.44
CA GLU A 131 -22.82 -15.23 0.56
C GLU A 131 -22.44 -15.58 2.00
N ASP A 132 -21.92 -16.79 2.23
CA ASP A 132 -21.51 -17.33 3.52
C ASP A 132 -20.02 -17.16 3.84
N LEU A 133 -19.24 -16.52 2.95
CA LEU A 133 -17.86 -16.16 3.25
C LEU A 133 -17.85 -15.10 4.36
N SER A 134 -17.20 -15.39 5.48
CA SER A 134 -17.18 -14.52 6.66
C SER A 134 -16.28 -13.30 6.51
N ASP A 135 -15.10 -13.49 5.93
CA ASP A 135 -14.07 -12.45 5.82
C ASP A 135 -13.10 -12.79 4.66
N ASP A 136 -12.59 -11.76 3.98
CA ASP A 136 -11.55 -11.85 2.96
C ASP A 136 -10.22 -11.24 3.42
N GLY A 137 -10.17 -10.75 4.66
CA GLY A 137 -8.99 -10.17 5.30
C GLY A 137 -8.73 -8.71 4.93
N LEU A 138 -9.50 -8.09 4.02
CA LEU A 138 -9.19 -6.74 3.51
C LEU A 138 -9.07 -5.69 4.63
N ASP A 139 -9.93 -5.78 5.64
CA ASP A 139 -9.93 -4.85 6.78
C ASP A 139 -8.64 -4.96 7.64
N CYS A 140 -7.91 -6.07 7.54
CA CYS A 140 -6.64 -6.28 8.24
C CYS A 140 -5.51 -5.54 7.54
N GLY A 141 -5.37 -4.26 7.86
CA GLY A 141 -4.27 -3.40 7.43
C GLY A 141 -4.65 -2.38 6.36
N MET A 142 -5.61 -2.66 5.46
CA MET A 142 -5.95 -1.69 4.41
C MET A 142 -6.76 -0.49 4.90
N HIS A 143 -7.48 -0.59 6.03
CA HIS A 143 -8.14 0.58 6.65
C HIS A 143 -7.14 1.71 6.93
N ARG A 144 -5.88 1.35 7.25
CA ARG A 144 -4.80 2.29 7.55
C ARG A 144 -4.48 3.25 6.41
N PHE A 145 -4.79 2.86 5.17
CA PHE A 145 -4.56 3.67 3.96
C PHE A 145 -5.85 4.10 3.27
N ALA A 146 -6.94 3.35 3.46
CA ALA A 146 -8.25 3.72 2.93
C ALA A 146 -8.83 4.95 3.66
N GLU A 147 -8.53 5.08 4.95
CA GLU A 147 -9.01 6.18 5.79
C GLU A 147 -7.94 7.23 6.02
N ARG A 148 -8.25 8.49 5.67
CA ARG A 148 -7.27 9.58 5.80
C ARG A 148 -6.83 9.83 7.24
N GLY A 149 -7.73 9.66 8.21
CA GLY A 149 -7.42 9.80 9.64
C GLY A 149 -6.39 8.77 10.09
N GLU A 150 -6.58 7.50 9.70
CA GLU A 150 -5.66 6.42 10.04
C GLU A 150 -4.27 6.61 9.43
N VAL A 151 -4.19 7.16 8.20
CA VAL A 151 -2.89 7.54 7.61
C VAL A 151 -2.20 8.60 8.47
N LEU A 152 -2.92 9.62 8.92
CA LEU A 152 -2.34 10.65 9.80
C LEU A 152 -1.88 10.07 11.13
N ASP A 153 -2.61 9.10 11.68
CA ASP A 153 -2.22 8.42 12.92
C ASP A 153 -0.93 7.60 12.73
N LEU A 154 -0.77 6.91 11.59
CA LEU A 154 0.51 6.29 11.22
C LEU A 154 1.64 7.33 11.07
N LEU A 155 1.30 8.52 10.56
CA LEU A 155 2.26 9.60 10.33
C LEU A 155 2.49 10.46 11.57
N ALA A 156 1.78 10.26 12.68
CA ALA A 156 1.79 11.18 13.83
C ALA A 156 3.19 11.35 14.44
N GLY A 157 4.02 10.29 14.40
CA GLY A 157 5.42 10.33 14.83
C GLY A 157 6.37 11.10 13.90
N HIS A 158 5.89 11.61 12.76
CA HIS A 158 6.69 12.30 11.74
C HIS A 158 6.49 13.83 11.78
N GLY A 159 5.84 14.34 12.83
CA GLY A 159 5.77 15.78 13.14
C GLY A 159 4.59 16.53 12.52
N ARG A 160 4.50 17.83 12.82
CA ARG A 160 3.34 18.69 12.51
C ARG A 160 3.10 18.91 11.01
N ALA A 161 4.08 18.61 10.17
CA ALA A 161 3.98 18.74 8.71
C ALA A 161 3.32 17.53 8.04
N ALA A 162 3.00 16.45 8.77
CA ALA A 162 2.40 15.23 8.22
C ALA A 162 1.13 15.51 7.39
N GLN A 163 0.31 16.46 7.84
CA GLN A 163 -0.89 16.89 7.12
C GLN A 163 -0.57 17.49 5.75
N GLU A 164 0.38 18.43 5.70
CA GLU A 164 0.78 19.14 4.47
C GLU A 164 1.46 18.20 3.48
N LEU A 165 2.31 17.29 3.98
CA LEU A 165 2.99 16.28 3.16
C LEU A 165 2.00 15.26 2.61
N LEU A 166 0.98 14.89 3.39
CA LEU A 166 -0.10 14.02 2.93
C LEU A 166 -0.94 14.71 1.86
N ASP A 167 -1.30 15.98 2.04
CA ASP A 167 -2.00 16.75 1.01
C ASP A 167 -1.18 16.82 -0.30
N ALA A 168 0.13 17.09 -0.19
CA ALA A 168 1.03 17.10 -1.35
C ALA A 168 1.15 15.73 -2.03
N ALA A 169 1.19 14.63 -1.26
CA ALA A 169 1.24 13.28 -1.77
C ALA A 169 -0.07 12.89 -2.49
N GLU A 170 -1.23 13.15 -1.89
CA GLU A 170 -2.56 12.88 -2.47
C GLU A 170 -2.77 13.63 -3.79
N GLU A 171 -2.14 14.81 -3.93
CA GLU A 171 -2.16 15.61 -5.16
C GLU A 171 -1.04 15.29 -6.15
N TYR A 172 -0.15 14.34 -5.85
CA TYR A 172 1.02 14.02 -6.69
C TYR A 172 1.95 15.22 -6.93
N ARG A 173 2.13 16.05 -5.91
CA ARG A 173 2.99 17.25 -5.93
C ARG A 173 4.05 17.26 -4.84
N LEU A 174 4.28 16.12 -4.18
CA LEU A 174 5.26 16.02 -3.10
C LEU A 174 6.68 16.19 -3.67
N ALA A 175 7.34 17.28 -3.28
CA ALA A 175 8.65 17.64 -3.77
C ALA A 175 9.75 17.11 -2.83
N PRO A 176 10.89 16.61 -3.36
CA PRO A 176 12.03 16.16 -2.56
C PRO A 176 12.45 17.15 -1.45
N ARG A 177 12.51 18.45 -1.78
CA ARG A 177 12.86 19.52 -0.84
C ARG A 177 11.97 19.62 0.41
N GLU A 178 10.73 19.12 0.34
CA GLU A 178 9.81 19.11 1.48
C GLU A 178 10.24 18.04 2.50
N LEU A 179 10.76 16.90 2.03
CA LEU A 179 11.40 15.88 2.88
C LEU A 179 12.70 16.42 3.50
N ASP A 180 13.53 17.10 2.71
CA ASP A 180 14.76 17.72 3.22
C ASP A 180 14.47 18.73 4.35
N SER A 181 13.43 19.54 4.15
CA SER A 181 13.00 20.55 5.12
C SER A 181 12.45 19.92 6.39
N LEU A 182 11.69 18.82 6.27
CA LEU A 182 11.20 18.06 7.41
C LEU A 182 12.36 17.52 8.26
N VAL A 183 13.31 16.84 7.63
CA VAL A 183 14.44 16.21 8.34
C VAL A 183 15.33 17.27 8.99
N ALA A 184 15.57 18.40 8.31
CA ALA A 184 16.32 19.53 8.89
C ALA A 184 15.61 20.12 10.11
N ALA A 185 14.27 20.25 10.08
CA ALA A 185 13.49 20.76 11.20
C ALA A 185 13.49 19.79 12.39
N ALA A 186 13.36 18.49 12.16
CA ALA A 186 13.43 17.45 13.20
C ALA A 186 14.79 17.46 13.91
N GLY A 187 15.89 17.53 13.15
CA GLY A 187 17.24 17.64 13.71
C GLY A 187 17.45 18.91 14.54
N ALA A 188 16.85 20.04 14.14
CA ALA A 188 16.92 21.29 14.90
C ALA A 188 16.08 21.27 16.18
N ALA A 189 15.00 20.49 16.22
CA ALA A 189 14.11 20.37 17.37
C ALA A 189 14.66 19.43 18.47
N GLY A 190 15.73 18.68 18.19
CA GLY A 190 16.25 17.66 19.11
C GLY A 190 15.28 16.50 19.29
N ASP A 191 14.59 16.11 18.21
CA ASP A 191 13.63 15.00 18.19
C ASP A 191 14.37 13.67 18.35
N GLU A 192 14.73 13.34 19.60
CA GLU A 192 15.46 12.13 20.02
C GLU A 192 14.54 10.90 20.17
N ASP A 193 13.23 11.07 19.98
CA ASP A 193 12.22 10.04 20.23
C ASP A 193 12.07 9.01 19.09
N ARG A 194 12.78 9.17 17.97
CA ARG A 194 12.83 8.15 16.90
C ARG A 194 13.89 7.09 17.18
N ASP A 195 13.48 5.83 17.13
CA ASP A 195 14.37 4.66 17.27
C ASP A 195 15.44 4.59 16.16
N GLU A 196 15.14 5.09 14.96
CA GLU A 196 16.05 5.14 13.82
C GLU A 196 16.15 6.55 13.20
N PRO A 197 17.37 6.99 12.81
CA PRO A 197 17.55 8.26 12.14
C PRO A 197 16.91 8.26 10.75
N TRP A 198 16.50 9.45 10.29
CA TRP A 198 16.03 9.64 8.92
C TRP A 198 17.11 9.26 7.89
N ASP A 199 16.73 8.50 6.87
CA ASP A 199 17.59 8.17 5.72
C ASP A 199 17.09 8.90 4.47
N LEU A 200 17.41 10.19 4.38
CA LEU A 200 17.01 11.04 3.24
C LEU A 200 17.31 10.41 1.87
N PRO A 201 18.51 9.83 1.63
CA PRO A 201 18.77 9.13 0.37
C PRO A 201 17.76 8.03 0.04
N ALA A 202 17.36 7.19 1.01
CA ALA A 202 16.37 6.14 0.80
C ALA A 202 14.95 6.71 0.61
N MET A 203 14.59 7.73 1.40
CA MET A 203 13.30 8.43 1.27
C MET A 203 13.12 9.02 -0.13
N HIS A 204 14.16 9.67 -0.68
CA HIS A 204 14.14 10.21 -2.04
C HIS A 204 13.98 9.12 -3.10
N ARG A 205 14.68 7.99 -2.97
CA ARG A 205 14.50 6.85 -3.89
C ARG A 205 13.08 6.30 -3.83
N ALA A 206 12.52 6.14 -2.64
CA ALA A 206 11.15 5.68 -2.46
C ALA A 206 10.14 6.67 -3.06
N LEU A 207 10.38 7.98 -2.91
CA LEU A 207 9.55 9.04 -3.49
C LEU A 207 9.54 8.96 -5.02
N ASP A 208 10.73 8.81 -5.62
CA ASP A 208 10.90 8.67 -7.07
C ASP A 208 10.22 7.41 -7.60
N LEU A 209 10.41 6.27 -6.93
CA LEU A 209 9.76 4.99 -7.30
C LEU A 209 8.24 5.08 -7.20
N ALA A 210 7.72 5.81 -6.21
CA ALA A 210 6.29 5.98 -6.00
C ALA A 210 5.67 6.92 -7.04
N GLY A 211 6.49 7.78 -7.65
CA GLY A 211 6.06 8.79 -8.60
C GLY A 211 5.04 9.75 -7.99
N LEU A 212 5.27 10.20 -6.74
CA LEU A 212 4.42 11.20 -6.07
C LEU A 212 4.84 12.64 -6.38
N SER A 213 5.97 12.83 -7.07
CA SER A 213 6.46 14.13 -7.49
C SER A 213 5.91 14.50 -8.86
N ALA A 214 5.52 15.76 -9.05
CA ALA A 214 5.01 16.24 -10.34
C ALA A 214 6.03 16.10 -11.50
N GLU A 215 7.31 15.94 -11.17
CA GLU A 215 8.41 15.74 -12.13
C GLU A 215 8.49 14.31 -12.71
N SER A 216 7.74 13.36 -12.13
CA SER A 216 7.81 11.94 -12.47
C SER A 216 6.71 11.44 -13.44
N VAL A 217 5.88 12.33 -13.98
CA VAL A 217 4.88 11.97 -15.00
C VAL A 217 5.49 12.15 -16.40
N PRO A 218 5.88 11.07 -17.12
CA PRO A 218 6.15 11.20 -18.54
C PRO A 218 4.85 11.63 -19.25
N ALA A 219 4.95 12.68 -20.06
CA ALA A 219 3.84 13.13 -20.89
C ALA A 219 3.29 11.95 -21.72
N ALA A 220 1.96 11.83 -21.73
CA ALA A 220 1.21 10.84 -22.49
C ALA A 220 1.50 10.89 -24.00
#